data_AF-A0A8S0FXT4-F1
#
_entry.id   AF-A0A8S0FXT4-F1
#
_cell.length_a   1.000
_cell.length_b   1.000
_cell.length_c   1.000
_cell.angle_alpha   90.00
_cell.angle_beta   90.00
_cell.angle_gamma   90.00
#
_symmetry.space_group_name_H-M   'P 1'
#
loop_
_entity.id
_entity.type
_entity.pdbx_description
1 polymer ?
#
loop_
_entity_poly.entity_id
_entity_poly.type
_entity_poly.pdbx_seq_one_letter_code
_entity_poly.pdbx_strand_id
1 'polypeptide(L)'
;MSSEPNVTPQIREAAFRLLCLNHTFTSYISALGAHREQLTNPEILAFLDDAVCYVDDALHHQPADEERVNQALAGLKQRMQQLEPRADSKEPLVVQQVGLLIALLPEIGRLQRQITQVPQETPVSA
;
A
#
# COMPACT_ATOMS: atom_id res chain seq x y z
N MET A 1 -8.72 -31.38 9.68
CA MET A 1 -8.44 -29.98 9.31
C MET A 1 -9.78 -29.24 9.32
N SER A 2 -10.23 -28.82 10.51
CA SER A 2 -11.49 -28.07 10.62
C SER A 2 -11.28 -26.67 10.06
N SER A 3 -11.80 -26.42 8.87
CA SER A 3 -11.93 -25.07 8.33
C SER A 3 -12.77 -24.24 9.30
N GLU A 4 -12.26 -23.06 9.68
CA GLU A 4 -12.99 -22.09 10.47
C GLU A 4 -14.37 -21.85 9.85
N PRO A 5 -15.45 -21.89 10.64
CA PRO A 5 -16.82 -22.03 10.13
C PRO A 5 -17.30 -20.86 9.23
N ASN A 6 -16.57 -19.75 9.19
CA ASN A 6 -16.92 -18.54 8.44
C ASN A 6 -15.99 -18.21 7.26
N VAL A 7 -15.02 -19.06 6.92
CA VAL A 7 -14.05 -18.77 5.84
C VAL A 7 -14.49 -19.41 4.52
N THR A 8 -15.09 -18.61 3.64
CA THR A 8 -15.42 -19.02 2.28
C THR A 8 -14.16 -19.21 1.42
N PRO A 9 -14.21 -20.01 0.33
CA PRO A 9 -13.10 -20.10 -0.63
C PRO A 9 -12.66 -18.73 -1.17
N GLN A 10 -13.60 -17.81 -1.35
CA GLN A 10 -13.35 -16.45 -1.83
C GLN A 10 -12.55 -15.62 -0.81
N ILE A 11 -12.89 -15.71 0.49
CA ILE A 11 -12.14 -15.04 1.57
C ILE A 11 -10.72 -15.62 1.65
N ARG A 12 -10.58 -16.94 1.49
CA ARG A 12 -9.27 -17.61 1.49
C ARG A 12 -8.38 -17.15 0.33
N GLU A 13 -8.95 -17.05 -0.88
CA GLU A 13 -8.24 -16.52 -2.04
C GLU A 13 -7.83 -15.05 -1.85
N ALA A 14 -8.75 -14.22 -1.34
CA ALA A 14 -8.47 -12.82 -1.05
C ALA A 14 -7.34 -12.67 -0.01
N ALA A 15 -7.36 -13.47 1.06
CA ALA A 15 -6.33 -13.50 2.08
C ALA A 15 -4.97 -13.94 1.52
N PHE A 16 -4.93 -14.96 0.65
CA PHE A 16 -3.70 -15.39 -0.01
C PHE A 16 -3.14 -14.29 -0.91
N ARG A 17 -3.98 -13.65 -1.73
CA ARG A 17 -3.57 -12.52 -2.57
C ARG A 17 -3.02 -11.36 -1.73
N LEU A 18 -3.69 -11.04 -0.61
CA LEU A 18 -3.25 -10.01 0.31
C LEU A 18 -1.88 -10.36 0.93
N LEU A 19 -1.66 -11.62 1.30
CA LEU A 19 -0.36 -12.10 1.79
C LEU A 19 0.74 -11.93 0.74
N CYS A 20 0.48 -12.31 -0.52
CA CYS A 20 1.42 -12.13 -1.62
C CYS A 20 1.75 -10.65 -1.85
N LEU A 21 0.75 -9.77 -1.82
CA LEU A 21 0.96 -8.34 -2.00
C LEU A 21 1.74 -7.72 -0.84
N ASN A 22 1.46 -8.13 0.41
CA ASN A 22 2.26 -7.71 1.56
C ASN A 22 3.73 -8.14 1.42
N HIS A 23 3.99 -9.37 0.98
CA HIS A 23 5.35 -9.84 0.74
C HIS A 23 6.07 -8.98 -0.31
N THR A 24 5.41 -8.66 -1.43
CA THR A 24 5.94 -7.76 -2.45
C THR A 24 6.17 -6.36 -1.90
N PHE A 25 5.23 -5.82 -1.13
CA PHE A 25 5.32 -4.52 -0.50
C PHE A 25 6.54 -4.44 0.43
N THR A 26 6.73 -5.41 1.33
CA THR A 26 7.91 -5.48 2.20
C THR A 26 9.21 -5.68 1.44
N SER A 27 9.17 -6.32 0.26
CA SER A 27 10.34 -6.47 -0.61
C SER A 27 10.78 -5.13 -1.21
N TYR A 28 9.85 -4.29 -1.64
CA TYR A 28 10.16 -2.94 -2.13
C TYR A 28 10.70 -2.03 -1.02
N ILE A 29 10.17 -2.12 0.21
CA ILE A 29 10.76 -1.43 1.38
C ILE A 29 12.19 -1.92 1.63
N SER A 30 12.41 -3.24 1.56
CA SER A 30 13.74 -3.82 1.76
C SER A 30 14.75 -3.35 0.71
N ALA A 31 14.32 -3.20 -0.54
CA ALA A 31 15.14 -2.65 -1.61
C ALA A 31 15.55 -1.20 -1.29
N LEU A 32 14.62 -0.35 -0.85
CA LEU A 32 14.94 1.00 -0.35
C LEU A 32 16.00 0.95 0.77
N GLY A 33 15.82 0.05 1.73
CA GLY A 33 16.75 -0.13 2.86
C GLY A 33 18.14 -0.65 2.48
N ALA A 34 18.31 -1.23 1.28
CA ALA A 34 19.62 -1.64 0.74
C ALA A 34 20.35 -0.49 0.04
N HIS A 35 19.65 0.60 -0.30
CA HIS A 35 20.19 1.78 -0.97
C HIS A 35 20.35 2.96 0.00
N ARG A 36 21.14 2.77 1.06
CA ARG A 36 21.34 3.75 2.16
C ARG A 36 22.28 4.91 1.83
N GLU A 37 22.31 5.35 0.58
CA GLU A 37 23.07 6.54 0.20
C GLU A 37 22.35 7.79 0.69
N GLN A 38 23.12 8.82 1.07
CA GLN A 38 22.54 10.07 1.53
C GLN A 38 21.86 10.79 0.36
N LEU A 39 20.54 10.92 0.44
CA LEU A 39 19.78 11.79 -0.45
C LEU A 39 19.90 13.23 0.03
N THR A 40 20.12 14.16 -0.90
CA THR A 40 20.25 15.59 -0.60
C THR A 40 19.28 16.45 -1.40
N ASN A 41 18.61 15.87 -2.40
CA ASN A 41 17.61 16.57 -3.20
C ASN A 41 16.35 16.84 -2.35
N PRO A 42 16.03 18.11 -2.05
CA PRO A 42 14.92 18.46 -1.16
C PRO A 42 13.56 18.07 -1.71
N GLU A 43 13.38 18.05 -3.03
CA GLU A 43 12.09 17.65 -3.65
C GLU A 43 11.82 16.16 -3.45
N ILE A 44 12.87 15.34 -3.55
CA ILE A 44 12.77 13.89 -3.33
C ILE A 44 12.53 13.60 -1.85
N LEU A 45 13.19 14.33 -0.94
CA LEU A 45 12.95 14.19 0.48
C LEU A 45 11.50 14.55 0.85
N ALA A 46 10.98 15.67 0.33
CA ALA A 46 9.58 16.06 0.52
C ALA A 46 8.61 15.01 -0.06
N PHE A 47 8.90 14.48 -1.25
CA PHE A 47 8.13 13.39 -1.84
C PHE A 47 8.12 12.13 -0.96
N LEU A 48 9.25 11.79 -0.33
CA LEU A 48 9.33 10.63 0.58
C LEU A 48 8.51 10.86 1.85
N ASP A 49 8.59 12.04 2.45
CA ASP A 49 7.79 12.41 3.62
C ASP A 49 6.30 12.29 3.32
N ASP A 50 5.87 12.82 2.18
CA ASP A 50 4.50 12.72 1.69
C ASP A 50 4.08 11.26 1.42
N ALA A 51 4.95 10.48 0.77
CA ALA A 51 4.66 9.08 0.45
C ALA A 51 4.37 8.24 1.70
N VAL A 52 5.07 8.50 2.81
CA VAL A 52 4.81 7.83 4.10
C VAL A 52 3.40 8.14 4.59
N CYS A 53 2.98 9.41 4.59
CA CYS A 53 1.63 9.81 4.98
C CYS A 53 0.56 9.13 4.11
N TYR A 54 0.74 9.08 2.80
CA TYR A 54 -0.23 8.45 1.90
C TYR A 54 -0.30 6.93 2.02
N VAL A 55 0.84 6.28 2.26
CA VAL A 55 0.89 4.85 2.53
C VAL A 55 0.15 4.54 3.83
N ASP A 56 0.42 5.32 4.89
CA ASP A 56 -0.23 5.16 6.18
C ASP A 56 -1.75 5.36 6.06
N ASP A 57 -2.15 6.42 5.36
CA ASP A 57 -3.56 6.70 5.09
C ASP A 57 -4.21 5.52 4.33
N ALA A 58 -3.61 5.07 3.23
CA ALA A 58 -4.19 4.02 2.41
C ALA A 58 -4.36 2.67 3.15
N LEU A 59 -3.51 2.38 4.14
CA LEU A 59 -3.52 1.12 4.90
C LEU A 59 -4.47 1.13 6.10
N HIS A 60 -4.75 2.30 6.69
CA HIS A 60 -5.51 2.42 7.94
C HIS A 60 -6.93 2.99 7.78
N HIS A 61 -7.31 3.51 6.61
CA HIS A 61 -8.56 4.23 6.43
C HIS A 61 -9.81 3.35 6.25
N GLN A 62 -10.96 3.91 6.64
CA GLN A 62 -12.26 3.28 6.53
C GLN A 62 -12.80 3.37 5.09
N PRO A 63 -13.77 2.51 4.69
CA PRO A 63 -14.34 2.51 3.34
C PRO A 63 -14.90 3.87 2.88
N ALA A 64 -15.34 4.72 3.80
CA ALA A 64 -15.86 6.05 3.50
C ALA A 64 -14.81 7.04 2.95
N ASP A 65 -13.52 6.77 3.17
CA ASP A 65 -12.41 7.62 2.74
C ASP A 65 -11.78 7.15 1.41
N GLU A 66 -12.33 6.11 0.77
CA GLU A 66 -11.71 5.46 -0.40
C GLU A 66 -11.47 6.42 -1.56
N GLU A 67 -12.42 7.32 -1.85
CA GLU A 67 -12.27 8.31 -2.91
C GLU A 67 -11.16 9.32 -2.59
N ARG A 68 -11.08 9.77 -1.33
CA ARG A 68 -10.03 10.68 -0.85
C ARG A 68 -8.66 10.02 -0.96
N VAL A 69 -8.53 8.77 -0.52
CA VAL A 69 -7.29 7.99 -0.62
C VAL A 69 -6.88 7.81 -2.09
N ASN A 70 -7.82 7.48 -2.98
CA ASN A 70 -7.52 7.32 -4.41
C ASN A 70 -7.06 8.64 -5.06
N GLN A 71 -7.69 9.76 -4.72
CA GLN A 71 -7.28 11.09 -5.20
C GLN A 71 -5.88 11.46 -4.69
N ALA A 72 -5.61 11.21 -3.40
CA ALA A 72 -4.32 11.41 -2.78
C ALA A 72 -3.21 10.57 -3.46
N LEU A 73 -3.47 9.29 -3.72
CA LEU A 73 -2.56 8.41 -4.44
C LEU A 73 -2.33 8.87 -5.89
N ALA A 74 -3.36 9.38 -6.56
CA ALA A 74 -3.23 9.94 -7.90
C ALA A 74 -2.35 11.21 -7.91
N GLY A 75 -2.55 12.11 -6.94
CA GLY A 75 -1.72 13.30 -6.77
C GLY A 75 -0.26 12.98 -6.45
N LEU A 76 -0.02 11.92 -5.65
CA LEU A 76 1.33 11.43 -5.38
C LEU A 76 2.00 10.86 -6.66
N LYS A 77 1.27 10.06 -7.45
CA LYS A 77 1.75 9.56 -8.75
C LYS A 77 2.07 10.70 -9.72
N GLN A 78 1.26 11.76 -9.74
CA GLN A 78 1.51 12.91 -10.59
C GLN A 78 2.77 13.67 -10.16
N ARG A 79 2.96 13.91 -8.85
CA ARG A 79 4.20 14.52 -8.34
C ARG A 79 5.43 13.68 -8.66
N MET A 80 5.32 12.36 -8.57
CA MET A 80 6.39 11.44 -8.94
C MET A 80 6.85 11.62 -10.40
N GLN A 81 5.93 11.92 -11.32
CA GLN A 81 6.26 12.18 -12.74
C GLN A 81 6.94 13.53 -12.97
N GLN A 82 6.83 14.46 -12.02
CA GLN A 82 7.43 15.79 -12.09
C GLN A 82 8.82 15.84 -11.46
N LEU A 83 9.20 14.82 -10.69
CA LEU A 83 10.53 14.71 -10.13
C LEU A 83 11.55 14.59 -11.27
N GLU A 84 12.69 15.25 -11.11
CA GLU A 84 13.87 15.10 -11.98
C GLU A 84 15.03 14.47 -11.19
N PRO A 85 15.01 13.15 -10.93
CA PRO A 85 16.10 12.46 -10.24
C PRO A 85 17.42 12.57 -10.99
N ARG A 86 18.50 12.78 -10.26
CA ARG A 86 19.85 12.82 -10.86
C ARG A 86 20.23 11.42 -11.33
N ALA A 87 20.46 11.26 -12.63
CA ALA A 87 20.69 9.96 -13.27
C ALA A 87 21.95 9.22 -12.77
N ASP A 88 22.92 9.96 -12.25
CA ASP A 88 24.16 9.46 -11.67
C ASP A 88 24.05 9.12 -10.17
N SER A 89 22.85 9.19 -9.59
CA SER A 89 22.58 8.92 -8.17
C SER A 89 21.62 7.74 -7.98
N LYS A 90 21.32 7.40 -6.71
CA LYS A 90 20.29 6.42 -6.35
C LYS A 90 18.87 7.00 -6.31
N GLU A 91 18.72 8.29 -6.51
CA GLU A 91 17.43 8.98 -6.56
C GLU A 91 16.40 8.30 -7.50
N PRO A 92 16.75 7.92 -8.75
CA PRO A 92 15.78 7.28 -9.65
C PRO A 92 15.27 5.96 -9.08
N LEU A 93 16.14 5.19 -8.43
CA LEU A 93 15.81 3.90 -7.85
C LEU A 93 14.90 4.04 -6.64
N VAL A 94 15.15 5.04 -5.79
CA VAL A 94 14.29 5.36 -4.64
C VAL A 94 12.90 5.75 -5.12
N VAL A 95 12.81 6.68 -6.07
CA VAL A 95 11.52 7.12 -6.66
C VAL A 95 10.79 5.93 -7.30
N GLN A 96 11.50 5.06 -8.02
CA GLN A 96 10.92 3.86 -8.62
C GLN A 96 10.35 2.89 -7.57
N GLN A 97 11.11 2.57 -6.51
CA GLN A 97 10.64 1.66 -5.46
C GLN A 97 9.42 2.21 -4.72
N VAL A 98 9.38 3.51 -4.46
CA VAL A 98 8.21 4.18 -3.87
C VAL A 98 7.02 4.13 -4.83
N GLY A 99 7.22 4.38 -6.11
CA GLY A 99 6.17 4.22 -7.13
C GLY A 99 5.57 2.82 -7.17
N LEU A 100 6.42 1.79 -7.02
CA LEU A 100 5.99 0.40 -6.95
C LEU A 100 5.18 0.12 -5.68
N LEU A 101 5.58 0.64 -4.52
CA LEU A 101 4.79 0.55 -3.27
C LEU A 101 3.39 1.16 -3.45
N ILE A 102 3.33 2.38 -3.96
CA ILE A 102 2.09 3.15 -4.18
C ILE A 102 1.15 2.39 -5.12
N ALA A 103 1.69 1.71 -6.14
CA ALA A 103 0.89 0.96 -7.10
C ALA A 103 0.14 -0.23 -6.48
N LEU A 104 0.60 -0.78 -5.35
CA LEU A 104 -0.04 -1.91 -4.68
C LEU A 104 -1.19 -1.49 -3.74
N LEU A 105 -1.15 -0.26 -3.22
CA LEU A 105 -2.05 0.19 -2.15
C LEU A 105 -3.55 0.05 -2.46
N PRO A 106 -4.05 0.40 -3.67
CA PRO A 106 -5.48 0.27 -3.96
C PRO A 106 -5.99 -1.17 -3.85
N GLU A 107 -5.18 -2.13 -4.30
CA GLU A 107 -5.52 -3.55 -4.26
C GLU A 107 -5.44 -4.11 -2.83
N ILE A 108 -4.43 -3.70 -2.06
CA ILE A 108 -4.29 -4.07 -0.64
C ILE A 108 -5.53 -3.61 0.14
N GLY A 109 -5.93 -2.34 -0.01
CA GLY A 109 -7.10 -1.81 0.68
C GLY A 109 -8.39 -2.52 0.29
N ARG A 110 -8.58 -2.84 -1.01
CA ARG A 110 -9.73 -3.61 -1.49
C ARG A 110 -9.80 -5.00 -0.84
N LEU A 111 -8.68 -5.71 -0.80
CA LEU A 111 -8.62 -7.07 -0.23
C LEU A 111 -8.83 -7.06 1.28
N GLN A 112 -8.28 -6.08 2.00
CA GLN A 112 -8.55 -5.90 3.44
C GLN A 112 -10.05 -5.75 3.70
N ARG A 113 -10.74 -4.88 2.96
CA ARG A 113 -12.21 -4.72 3.09
C ARG A 113 -12.97 -6.01 2.82
N GLN A 114 -12.61 -6.73 1.76
CA GLN A 114 -13.23 -8.00 1.40
C GLN A 114 -13.09 -9.05 2.52
N ILE A 115 -11.97 -9.04 3.25
CA ILE A 115 -11.69 -9.97 4.34
C ILE A 115 -12.38 -9.52 5.65
N THR A 116 -12.45 -8.21 5.92
CA THR A 116 -13.01 -7.68 7.18
C THR A 116 -14.55 -7.57 7.17
N GLN A 117 -15.21 -7.49 6.01
CA GLN A 117 -16.68 -7.36 5.90
C GLN A 117 -17.47 -8.67 6.16
N VAL A 118 -16.90 -9.64 6.89
CA VAL A 118 -17.65 -10.84 7.31
C VAL A 118 -18.82 -10.41 8.20
N PRO A 119 -20.08 -10.74 7.87
CA PRO A 119 -21.21 -10.49 8.75
C PRO A 119 -20.97 -11.21 10.08
N GLN A 120 -20.85 -10.46 11.18
CA GLN A 120 -21.05 -11.04 12.51
C GLN A 120 -22.49 -11.54 12.56
N GLU A 121 -22.69 -12.86 12.60
CA GLU A 121 -24.02 -13.43 12.81
C GLU A 121 -24.64 -12.79 14.06
N THR A 122 -25.75 -12.07 13.86
CA THR A 122 -26.58 -11.53 14.94
C THR A 122 -26.93 -12.65 15.91
N PRO A 123 -26.73 -12.48 17.22
CA PRO A 123 -27.11 -13.50 18.19
C PRO A 123 -28.63 -13.65 18.13
N VAL A 124 -29.09 -14.84 17.74
CA VAL A 124 -30.50 -15.23 17.85
C VAL A 124 -30.88 -15.12 19.32
N SER A 125 -31.69 -14.13 19.64
CA SER A 125 -32.29 -14.01 20.97
C SER A 125 -33.25 -15.17 21.16
N ALA A 126 -33.00 -15.98 22.19
CA ALA A 126 -33.87 -17.05 22.67
C ALA A 126 -35.05 -16.48 23.47
#